data_AF-A0A011P7E0-F1
#
_entry.id   AF-A0A011P7E0-F1
#
_cell.length_a   1.000
_cell.length_b   1.000
_cell.length_c   1.000
_cell.angle_alpha   90.00
_cell.angle_beta   90.00
_cell.angle_gamma   90.00
#
_symmetry.space_group_name_H-M   'P 1'
#
loop_
_entity.id
_entity.type
_entity.pdbx_description
1 polymer ?
#
loop_
_entity_poly.entity_id
_entity_poly.type
_entity_poly.pdbx_seq_one_letter_code
_entity_poly.pdbx_strand_id
1 'polypeptide(L)'
;MQADQPVVSLPLAIAFDPRVVQVADVSEGGFLRQNGGETSFTYRVDPAGQVLITGTRSGDGGATAQDVVATLNFRALAPGDSRVELITVAPVGSRGSAISARLPPAHRVIVVQ
;
A
#
# COMPACT_ATOMS: atom_id res chain seq x y z
N MET A 1 -4.54 -2.26 7.55
CA MET A 1 -4.40 -1.00 8.30
C MET A 1 -5.58 -0.87 9.23
N GLN A 2 -5.35 -0.39 10.45
CA GLN A 2 -6.39 0.14 11.35
C GLN A 2 -6.03 1.59 11.64
N ALA A 3 -7.02 2.47 11.79
CA ALA A 3 -6.80 3.89 12.07
C ALA A 3 -7.75 4.39 13.15
N ASP A 4 -7.23 5.19 14.08
CA ASP A 4 -8.00 5.78 15.19
C ASP A 4 -8.79 7.03 14.76
N GLN A 5 -8.55 7.51 13.53
CA GLN A 5 -9.23 8.63 12.91
C GLN A 5 -9.65 8.26 11.49
N PRO A 6 -10.79 8.79 10.97
CA PRO A 6 -11.25 8.47 9.62
C PRO A 6 -10.23 8.89 8.56
N VAL A 7 -9.71 7.92 7.80
CA VAL A 7 -8.77 8.14 6.69
C VAL A 7 -9.54 8.37 5.40
N VAL A 8 -9.17 9.41 4.65
CA VAL A 8 -9.76 9.77 3.34
C VAL A 8 -8.75 9.73 2.20
N SER A 9 -7.44 9.77 2.49
CA SER A 9 -6.39 9.58 1.50
C SER A 9 -5.20 8.87 2.10
N LEU A 10 -4.53 8.02 1.31
CA LEU A 10 -3.44 7.18 1.76
C LEU A 10 -2.35 7.05 0.69
N PRO A 11 -1.47 8.04 0.54
CA PRO A 11 -0.20 7.90 -0.16
C PRO A 11 0.73 6.96 0.60
N LEU A 12 1.35 6.01 -0.12
CA LEU A 12 2.34 5.11 0.44
C LEU A 12 3.37 4.67 -0.62
N ALA A 13 4.52 4.20 -0.13
CA ALA A 13 5.59 3.67 -0.97
C ALA A 13 6.11 2.34 -0.43
N ILE A 14 6.26 1.37 -1.32
CA ILE A 14 6.77 0.03 -1.02
C ILE A 14 8.07 -0.19 -1.80
N ALA A 15 9.13 -0.63 -1.14
CA ALA A 15 10.39 -1.02 -1.75
C ALA A 15 10.48 -2.55 -1.92
N PHE A 16 11.19 -2.99 -2.96
CA PHE A 16 11.53 -4.39 -3.24
C PHE A 16 12.84 -4.49 -4.04
N ASP A 17 13.45 -5.68 -4.12
CA ASP A 17 14.58 -5.93 -5.04
C ASP A 17 14.08 -6.33 -6.44
N PRO A 18 14.22 -5.47 -7.47
CA PRO A 18 13.73 -5.74 -8.82
C PRO A 18 14.57 -6.77 -9.58
N ARG A 19 15.71 -7.22 -9.04
CA ARG A 19 16.53 -8.30 -9.60
C ARG A 19 15.99 -9.68 -9.22
N VAL A 20 15.25 -9.76 -8.11
CA VAL A 20 14.73 -11.01 -7.54
C VAL A 20 13.24 -11.17 -7.85
N VAL A 21 12.45 -10.09 -7.76
CA VAL A 21 11.01 -10.11 -8.02
C VAL A 21 10.57 -8.94 -8.90
N GLN A 22 9.47 -9.12 -9.63
CA GLN A 22 8.81 -8.09 -10.43
C GLN A 22 7.38 -7.91 -9.96
N VAL A 23 6.90 -6.67 -9.85
CA VAL A 23 5.47 -6.40 -9.61
C VAL A 23 4.69 -6.72 -10.89
N ALA A 24 3.80 -7.70 -10.80
CA ALA A 24 2.93 -8.12 -11.90
C ALA A 24 1.60 -7.33 -11.91
N ASP A 25 1.07 -7.03 -10.72
CA ASP A 25 -0.20 -6.32 -10.56
C ASP A 25 -0.27 -5.66 -9.17
N VAL A 26 -1.04 -4.58 -9.08
CA VAL A 26 -1.36 -3.90 -7.83
C VAL A 26 -2.85 -3.59 -7.83
N SER A 27 -3.57 -4.09 -6.83
CA SER A 27 -5.01 -3.90 -6.68
C SER A 27 -5.36 -3.23 -5.36
N GLU A 28 -6.46 -2.45 -5.36
CA GLU A 28 -7.01 -1.83 -4.17
C GLU A 28 -7.60 -2.88 -3.21
N GLY A 29 -7.38 -2.70 -1.91
CA GLY A 29 -8.00 -3.51 -0.85
C GLY A 29 -9.32 -2.93 -0.32
N GLY A 30 -9.84 -3.54 0.75
CA GLY A 30 -11.13 -3.15 1.34
C GLY A 30 -11.10 -1.88 2.21
N PHE A 31 -9.92 -1.43 2.65
CA PHE A 31 -9.79 -0.38 3.68
C PHE A 31 -10.53 0.91 3.31
N LEU A 32 -10.20 1.55 2.17
CA LEU A 32 -10.87 2.79 1.79
C LEU A 32 -12.30 2.57 1.29
N ARG A 33 -12.62 1.36 0.83
CA ARG A 33 -13.93 0.95 0.30
C ARG A 33 -14.95 0.59 1.38
N GLN A 34 -14.58 0.67 2.67
CA GLN A 34 -15.45 0.36 3.80
C GLN A 34 -16.81 1.07 3.67
N ASN A 35 -17.88 0.33 3.97
CA ASN A 35 -19.27 0.79 3.87
C ASN A 35 -19.68 1.22 2.44
N GLY A 36 -19.04 0.66 1.41
CA GLY A 36 -19.35 0.99 0.00
C GLY A 36 -18.86 2.38 -0.42
N GLY A 37 -17.85 2.92 0.27
CA GLY A 37 -17.26 4.21 -0.08
C GLY A 37 -16.70 4.21 -1.50
N GLU A 38 -16.99 5.27 -2.26
CA GLU A 38 -16.41 5.48 -3.57
C GLU A 38 -14.94 5.89 -3.44
N THR A 39 -14.08 5.23 -4.21
CA THR A 39 -12.63 5.42 -4.14
C THR A 39 -12.02 5.68 -5.52
N SER A 40 -10.92 6.43 -5.54
CA SER A 40 -9.97 6.39 -6.64
C SER A 40 -8.65 5.80 -6.14
N PHE A 41 -8.10 4.87 -6.91
CA PHE A 41 -6.87 4.16 -6.57
C PHE A 41 -5.91 4.21 -7.76
N THR A 42 -4.68 4.63 -7.48
CA THR A 42 -3.63 4.72 -8.49
C THR A 42 -2.34 4.14 -7.96
N TYR A 43 -1.54 3.57 -8.84
CA TYR A 43 -0.19 3.12 -8.51
C TYR A 43 0.77 3.38 -9.68
N ARG A 44 2.06 3.46 -9.35
CA ARG A 44 3.17 3.50 -10.31
C ARG A 44 4.26 2.57 -9.82
N VAL A 45 4.76 1.73 -10.72
CA VAL A 45 5.95 0.91 -10.45
C VAL A 45 7.16 1.61 -11.06
N ASP A 46 8.12 1.94 -10.22
CA ASP A 46 9.43 2.44 -10.62
C ASP A 46 10.36 1.24 -10.90
N PRO A 47 11.03 1.19 -12.07
CA PRO A 47 12.02 0.14 -12.38
C PRO A 47 13.15 -0.01 -11.35
N ALA A 48 13.41 1.01 -10.53
CA ALA A 48 14.41 0.98 -9.45
C ALA A 48 13.99 0.11 -8.25
N GLY A 49 12.79 -0.48 -8.23
CA GLY A 49 12.33 -1.34 -7.14
C GLY A 49 11.41 -0.65 -6.14
N GLN A 50 10.57 0.28 -6.62
CA GLN A 50 9.62 0.98 -5.76
C GLN A 50 8.20 0.95 -6.37
N VAL A 51 7.17 0.79 -5.53
CA VAL A 51 5.78 1.01 -5.91
C VAL A 51 5.26 2.20 -5.13
N LEU A 52 4.78 3.23 -5.85
CA LEU A 52 4.07 4.36 -5.27
C LEU A 52 2.58 4.09 -5.43
N ILE A 53 1.82 4.22 -4.34
CA ILE A 53 0.37 3.97 -4.34
C ILE A 53 -0.32 5.16 -3.70
N THR A 54 -1.41 5.61 -4.29
CA THR A 54 -2.32 6.59 -3.70
C THR A 54 -3.75 6.10 -3.84
N GLY A 55 -4.40 5.86 -2.71
CA GLY A 55 -5.85 5.68 -2.63
C GLY A 55 -6.51 6.91 -2.04
N THR A 56 -7.66 7.30 -2.55
CA THR A 56 -8.50 8.39 -2.02
C THR A 56 -9.95 7.93 -1.95
N ARG A 57 -10.66 8.37 -0.92
CA ARG A 57 -12.08 8.12 -0.70
C ARG A 57 -12.85 9.43 -0.85
N SER A 58 -13.94 9.39 -1.60
CA SER A 58 -14.87 10.51 -1.79
C SER A 58 -16.03 10.48 -0.78
N GLY A 59 -16.71 11.61 -0.63
CA GLY A 59 -17.91 11.75 0.20
C GLY A 59 -17.64 12.01 1.68
N ASP A 60 -18.71 11.95 2.48
CA ASP A 60 -18.65 12.19 3.91
C ASP A 60 -18.23 10.92 4.66
N GLY A 61 -17.19 11.06 5.51
CA GLY A 61 -16.65 9.97 6.33
C GLY A 61 -15.22 9.58 5.97
N GLY A 62 -14.75 8.45 6.51
CA GLY A 62 -13.42 7.91 6.26
C GLY A 62 -13.30 6.48 6.78
N ALA A 63 -12.22 5.80 6.41
CA ALA A 63 -11.95 4.43 6.82
C ALA A 63 -11.27 4.39 8.19
N THR A 64 -11.69 3.46 9.05
CA THR A 64 -11.12 3.27 10.40
C THR A 64 -10.92 1.80 10.75
N ALA A 65 -11.83 0.92 10.32
CA ALA A 65 -11.79 -0.49 10.65
C ALA A 65 -10.58 -1.19 10.03
N GLN A 66 -10.14 -2.29 10.63
CA GLN A 66 -9.01 -3.03 10.12
C GLN A 66 -9.32 -3.70 8.77
N ASP A 67 -8.55 -3.40 7.73
CA ASP A 67 -8.67 -4.07 6.44
C ASP A 67 -7.39 -3.93 5.58
N VAL A 68 -7.33 -4.61 4.45
CA VAL A 68 -6.27 -4.54 3.43
C VAL A 68 -6.32 -3.18 2.72
N VAL A 69 -5.17 -2.54 2.54
CA VAL A 69 -5.06 -1.28 1.78
C VAL A 69 -4.86 -1.54 0.30
N ALA A 70 -3.90 -2.42 -0.03
CA ALA A 70 -3.58 -2.82 -1.39
C ALA A 70 -3.02 -4.25 -1.38
N THR A 71 -3.20 -4.96 -2.47
CA THR A 71 -2.59 -6.27 -2.72
C THR A 71 -1.61 -6.14 -3.87
N LEU A 72 -0.36 -6.56 -3.65
CA LEU A 72 0.69 -6.57 -4.67
C LEU A 72 0.98 -8.01 -5.07
N ASN A 73 0.88 -8.29 -6.37
CA ASN A 73 1.24 -9.58 -6.94
C ASN A 73 2.66 -9.50 -7.49
N PHE A 74 3.53 -10.39 -7.05
CA PHE A 74 4.91 -10.46 -7.50
C PHE A 74 5.16 -11.71 -8.36
N ARG A 75 5.91 -11.55 -9.45
CA ARG A 75 6.51 -12.62 -10.23
C ARG A 75 7.96 -12.81 -9.76
N ALA A 76 8.36 -14.04 -9.49
CA ALA A 76 9.76 -14.39 -9.25
C ALA A 76 10.57 -14.28 -10.55
N LEU A 77 11.73 -13.62 -10.49
CA LEU A 77 12.63 -13.45 -11.63
C LEU A 77 13.89 -14.31 -11.52
N ALA A 78 14.51 -14.31 -10.34
CA ALA A 78 15.76 -15.00 -10.09
C ALA A 78 15.84 -15.49 -8.64
N PRO A 79 16.63 -16.53 -8.37
CA PRO A 79 16.90 -16.97 -7.00
C PRO A 79 17.57 -15.86 -6.19
N GLY A 80 17.18 -15.72 -4.93
CA GLY A 80 17.74 -14.71 -4.06
C GLY A 80 16.79 -14.25 -2.98
N ASP A 81 17.29 -13.35 -2.16
CA ASP A 81 16.56 -12.72 -1.06
C ASP A 81 16.06 -11.34 -1.49
N SER A 82 14.76 -11.11 -1.40
CA SER A 82 14.14 -9.80 -1.52
C SER A 82 13.48 -9.39 -0.20
N ARG A 83 13.38 -8.09 0.03
CA ARG A 83 12.62 -7.52 1.14
C ARG A 83 11.53 -6.63 0.57
N VAL A 84 10.29 -6.94 0.90
CA VAL A 84 9.14 -6.07 0.61
C VAL A 84 8.91 -5.19 1.84
N GLU A 85 9.16 -3.91 1.70
CA GLU A 85 9.17 -2.97 2.82
C GLU A 85 8.26 -1.78 2.55
N LEU A 86 7.35 -1.48 3.48
CA LEU A 86 6.62 -0.22 3.48
C LEU A 86 7.55 0.87 4.00
N ILE A 87 8.09 1.69 3.11
CA ILE A 87 9.09 2.72 3.43
C ILE A 87 8.46 4.07 3.79
N THR A 88 7.26 4.34 3.26
CA THR A 88 6.49 5.55 3.57
C THR A 88 5.01 5.21 3.61
N VAL A 89 4.29 5.80 4.57
CA VAL A 89 2.83 5.87 4.60
C VAL A 89 2.44 7.21 5.20
N ALA A 90 1.55 7.95 4.54
CA ALA A 90 1.14 9.30 4.95
C ALA A 90 -0.39 9.44 4.97
N PRO A 91 -1.09 8.76 5.90
CA PRO A 91 -2.54 8.80 5.93
C PRO A 91 -3.04 10.22 6.21
N VAL A 92 -4.08 10.61 5.48
CA VAL A 92 -4.73 11.91 5.59
C VAL A 92 -6.17 11.68 6.03
N GLY A 93 -6.57 12.38 7.08
CA GLY A 93 -7.93 12.41 7.59
C GLY A 93 -8.76 13.54 6.99
N SER A 94 -9.99 13.66 7.47
CA SER A 94 -10.90 14.73 7.04
C SER A 94 -10.25 16.12 7.15
N ARG A 95 -10.60 17.02 6.21
CA ARG A 95 -10.05 18.38 6.10
C ARG A 95 -8.53 18.47 5.93
N GLY A 96 -7.88 17.40 5.45
CA GLY A 96 -6.45 17.40 5.15
C GLY A 96 -5.53 17.19 6.36
N SER A 97 -6.09 16.75 7.50
CA SER A 97 -5.30 16.48 8.70
C SER A 97 -4.36 15.29 8.50
N ALA A 98 -3.10 15.41 8.93
CA ALA A 98 -2.17 14.29 8.90
C ALA A 98 -2.47 13.31 10.05
N ILE A 99 -2.48 12.01 9.77
CA ILE A 99 -2.65 10.94 10.76
C ILE A 99 -1.33 10.19 10.87
N SER A 100 -0.80 10.04 12.09
CA SER A 100 0.39 9.23 12.32
C SER A 100 0.10 7.75 12.07
N ALA A 101 0.95 7.10 11.29
CA ALA A 101 0.92 5.66 11.09
C ALA A 101 2.28 5.05 11.41
N ARG A 102 2.25 3.78 11.85
CA ARG A 102 3.46 3.01 12.13
C ARG A 102 3.77 2.10 10.97
N LEU A 103 5.02 2.10 10.52
CA LEU A 103 5.50 1.18 9.50
C LEU A 103 5.64 -0.22 10.09
N PRO A 104 5.15 -1.26 9.41
CA PRO A 104 5.41 -2.64 9.80
C PRO A 104 6.88 -3.01 9.50
N PRO A 105 7.41 -4.08 10.13
CA PRO A 105 8.69 -4.66 9.72
C PRO A 105 8.66 -5.11 8.25
N ALA A 106 9.83 -5.06 7.59
CA ALA A 106 9.97 -5.57 6.23
C ALA A 106 9.64 -7.06 6.14
N HIS A 107 8.90 -7.44 5.10
CA HIS A 107 8.57 -8.82 4.79
C HIS A 107 9.66 -9.44 3.92
N ARG A 108 10.29 -10.52 4.38
CA ARG A 108 11.35 -11.20 3.63
C ARG A 108 10.74 -12.22 2.66
N VAL A 109 11.18 -12.17 1.41
CA VAL A 109 10.79 -13.09 0.34
C VAL A 109 12.05 -13.82 -0.13
N ILE A 110 12.00 -15.15 -0.15
CA ILE A 110 13.09 -15.98 -0.68
C ILE A 110 12.57 -16.64 -1.95
N VAL A 111 13.27 -16.43 -3.06
CA VAL A 111 13.03 -17.17 -4.29
C VAL A 111 14.05 -18.30 -4.37
N VAL A 112 13.55 -19.53 -4.45
CA VAL A 112 14.33 -20.76 -4.64
C VAL A 112 14.10 -21.33 -6.04
N GLN A 113 15.05 -22.11 -6.54
CA GLN A 113 14.97 -22.77 -7.85
C GLN A 113 14.12 -24.04 -7.80
#